data_AF-T5A815-F1
#
_entry.id   AF-T5A815-F1
#
_cell.length_a   1.000
_cell.length_b   1.000
_cell.length_c   1.000
_cell.angle_alpha   90.00
_cell.angle_beta   90.00
_cell.angle_gamma   90.00
#
_symmetry.space_group_name_H-M   'P 1'
#
loop_
_entity.id
_entity.type
_entity.pdbx_description
1 polymer ?
#
loop_
_entity_poly.entity_id
_entity_poly.type
_entity_poly.pdbx_seq_one_letter_code
_entity_poly.pdbx_strand_id
1 'polypeptide(L)' 'MKRVHLYVGEHQRLTGEVKKLPKALAVVRRRENQWRETSDGPVQEQGDNLDVVEIIKFKLMFANRPEPVGTANAAD' A
#
# COMPACT_ATOMS: atom_id res chain seq x y z
N MET A 1 -7.75 -19.90 4.23
CA MET A 1 -7.41 -18.48 4.00
C MET A 1 -7.67 -17.71 5.30
N LYS A 2 -6.84 -16.71 5.65
CA LYS A 2 -7.03 -15.96 6.90
C LYS A 2 -8.13 -14.90 6.72
N ARG A 3 -9.17 -14.97 7.54
CA ARG A 3 -10.27 -14.00 7.58
C ARG A 3 -9.81 -12.72 8.27
N VAL A 4 -10.24 -11.57 7.77
CA VAL A 4 -9.97 -10.24 8.36
C VAL A 4 -11.27 -9.44 8.46
N HIS A 5 -11.31 -8.51 9.41
CA HIS A 5 -12.38 -7.54 9.55
C HIS A 5 -11.80 -6.14 9.42
N LEU A 6 -12.46 -5.28 8.64
CA LEU A 6 -12.17 -3.85 8.54
C LEU A 6 -13.38 -3.10 9.09
N TYR A 7 -13.15 -2.28 10.12
CA TYR A 7 -14.17 -1.40 10.67
C TYR A 7 -13.99 -0.02 10.03
N VAL A 8 -15.09 0.55 9.53
CA VAL A 8 -15.11 1.87 8.89
C VAL A 8 -16.05 2.76 9.68
N GLY A 9 -15.48 3.74 10.39
CA GLY A 9 -16.21 4.50 11.40
C GLY A 9 -16.78 3.57 12.49
N GLU A 10 -17.86 4.03 13.14
CA GLU A 10 -18.42 3.35 14.33
C GLU A 10 -19.46 2.26 14.00
N HIS A 11 -19.97 2.23 12.76
CA HIS A 11 -21.21 1.49 12.46
C HIS A 11 -21.10 0.52 11.28
N GLN A 12 -19.92 0.38 10.65
CA GLN A 12 -19.75 -0.50 9.51
C GLN A 12 -18.57 -1.45 9.70
N ARG A 13 -18.79 -2.71 9.34
CA ARG A 13 -17.75 -3.74 9.27
C ARG A 13 -17.76 -4.41 7.91
N LEU A 14 -16.58 -4.53 7.29
CA LEU A 14 -16.36 -5.35 6.12
C LEU A 14 -15.65 -6.64 6.52
N THR A 15 -16.18 -7.78 6.09
CA THR A 15 -15.50 -9.07 6.21
C THR A 15 -14.71 -9.34 4.94
N GLY A 16 -13.42 -9.62 5.08
CA GLY A 16 -12.51 -9.85 3.98
C GLY A 16 -11.55 -11.00 4.24
N GLU A 17 -10.57 -11.12 3.35
CA GLU A 17 -9.56 -12.18 3.38
C GLU A 17 -8.18 -11.68 2.96
N VAL A 18 -7.14 -12.30 3.54
CA VAL A 18 -5.75 -12.11 3.10
C VAL A 18 -5.50 -12.99 1.87
N LYS A 19 -5.11 -12.38 0.75
CA LYS A 19 -4.67 -13.09 -0.45
C LYS A 19 -3.20 -12.83 -0.76
N LYS A 20 -2.47 -13.90 -1.07
CA LYS A 20 -1.15 -13.80 -1.71
C LYS A 20 -1.35 -13.36 -3.15
N LEU A 21 -0.51 -12.43 -3.61
CA LEU A 21 -0.52 -12.02 -5.00
C LEU A 21 0.20 -13.08 -5.86
N PRO A 22 -0.32 -13.42 -7.07
CA PRO A 22 0.37 -14.33 -7.99
C PRO A 22 1.76 -13.81 -8.39
N LYS A 23 1.89 -12.49 -8.50
CA LYS A 23 3.15 -11.77 -8.71
C LYS A 23 3.24 -10.64 -7.70
N ALA A 24 4.41 -10.45 -7.10
CA ALA A 24 4.64 -9.32 -6.21
C ALA A 24 4.53 -8.01 -7.00
N LEU A 25 3.99 -6.97 -6.37
CA LEU A 25 3.85 -5.63 -6.95
C LEU A 25 4.87 -4.69 -6.30
N ALA A 26 5.67 -4.00 -7.11
CA ALA A 26 6.57 -2.97 -6.62
C ALA A 26 5.84 -1.61 -6.60
N VAL A 27 5.92 -0.91 -5.46
CA VAL A 27 5.52 0.49 -5.35
C VAL A 27 6.73 1.32 -5.72
N VAL A 28 6.62 2.10 -6.79
CA VAL A 28 7.67 2.99 -7.28
C VAL A 28 7.32 4.44 -7.00
N ARG A 29 8.31 5.23 -6.60
CA ARG A 29 8.18 6.68 -6.41
C ARG A 29 9.16 7.37 -7.34
N ARG A 30 8.67 8.34 -8.10
CA ARG A 30 9.53 9.22 -8.88
C ARG A 30 10.19 10.23 -7.95
N ARG A 31 11.51 10.35 -8.03
CA ARG A 31 12.26 11.41 -7.34
C ARG A 31 12.65 12.50 -8.33
N GLU A 32 12.81 13.70 -7.81
CA GLU A 32 13.36 14.81 -8.58
C GLU A 32 14.82 14.55 -8.94
N ASN A 33 15.22 15.06 -10.09
CA ASN A 33 16.60 14.95 -10.55
C ASN A 33 17.49 15.86 -9.72
N GLN A 34 18.59 15.32 -9.22
CA GLN A 34 19.53 16.06 -8.38
C GLN A 34 20.85 16.28 -9.13
N TRP A 35 21.60 17.29 -8.68
CA TRP A 35 22.98 17.46 -9.12
C TRP A 35 23.87 16.48 -8.36
N ARG A 36 24.65 15.68 -9.08
CA ARG A 36 25.68 14.80 -8.52
C ARG A 36 27.07 15.34 -8.85
N GLU A 37 27.94 15.35 -7.85
CA GLU A 37 29.37 15.54 -8.08
C GLU A 37 29.99 14.28 -8.67
N THR A 38 30.74 14.46 -9.75
CA THR A 38 31.56 13.42 -10.37
C THR A 38 33.00 13.92 -10.49
N SER A 39 33.95 13.05 -10.86
CA SER A 39 35.34 13.45 -11.09
C SER A 39 35.51 14.52 -12.16
N ASP A 40 34.55 14.63 -13.07
CA ASP A 40 34.58 15.54 -14.22
C ASP A 40 33.72 16.80 -13.99
N GLY A 41 33.21 16.99 -12.76
CA GLY A 41 32.36 18.13 -12.36
C GLY A 41 30.92 17.75 -12.01
N PRO A 42 30.07 18.75 -11.68
CA PRO A 42 28.68 18.52 -11.33
C PRO A 42 27.84 18.14 -12.56
N VAL A 43 27.11 17.03 -12.48
CA VAL A 43 26.21 16.55 -13.54
C VAL A 43 24.79 16.46 -12.98
N GLN A 44 23.83 17.03 -13.69
CA GLN A 44 22.42 16.89 -13.35
C GLN A 44 21.92 15.51 -13.77
N GLU A 45 21.27 14.79 -12.88
CA GLU A 45 20.59 13.54 -13.23
C GLU A 45 19.56 13.81 -14.35
N GLN A 46 19.46 12.90 -15.31
CA GLN A 46 18.51 12.97 -16.42
C GLN A 46 17.67 11.70 -16.49
N GLY A 47 16.48 11.81 -17.10
CA GLY A 47 15.55 10.69 -17.25
C GLY A 47 14.64 10.45 -16.04
N ASP A 48 14.00 9.28 -16.03
CA ASP A 48 13.08 8.88 -14.96
C ASP A 48 13.82 8.22 -13.81
N ASN A 49 14.10 9.02 -12.78
CA ASN A 49 14.63 8.53 -11.52
C ASN A 49 13.49 7.94 -10.67
N LEU A 50 13.41 6.61 -10.65
CA LEU A 50 12.41 5.85 -9.91
C LEU A 50 13.06 5.06 -8.77
N ASP A 51 12.53 5.25 -7.56
CA ASP A 51 12.91 4.46 -6.39
C ASP A 51 11.85 3.38 -6.13
N VAL A 52 12.28 2.16 -5.84
CA VAL A 52 11.40 1.12 -5.28
C VAL A 52 11.23 1.40 -3.79
N VAL A 53 10.02 1.75 -3.38
CA VAL A 53 9.69 2.09 -2.00
C VAL A 53 9.24 0.87 -1.21
N GLU A 54 8.49 -0.03 -1.84
CA GLU A 54 7.99 -1.24 -1.20
C GLU A 54 7.68 -2.35 -2.21
N ILE A 55 7.66 -3.60 -1.74
CA ILE A 55 7.25 -4.78 -2.51
C ILE A 55 6.07 -5.45 -1.81
N ILE A 56 4.88 -5.29 -2.38
CA ILE A 56 3.63 -5.87 -1.89
C ILE A 56 3.53 -7.31 -2.37
N LYS A 57 3.47 -8.25 -1.42
CA LYS A 57 3.31 -9.70 -1.69
C LYS A 57 1.91 -10.22 -1.38
N PHE A 58 1.14 -9.51 -0.56
CA PHE A 58 -0.19 -9.88 -0.11
C PHE A 58 -1.11 -8.67 -0.18
N LYS A 59 -2.41 -8.92 -0.33
CA LYS A 59 -3.46 -7.89 -0.25
C LYS A 59 -4.61 -8.34 0.63
N LEU A 60 -5.28 -7.39 1.25
CA LEU A 60 -6.57 -7.59 1.90
C LEU A 60 -7.67 -7.33 0.87
N MET A 61 -8.60 -8.26 0.73
CA MET A 61 -9.71 -8.15 -0.21
C MET A 61 -11.04 -8.12 0.55
N PHE A 62 -11.85 -7.11 0.28
CA PHE A 62 -13.21 -6.95 0.80
C PHE A 62 -14.15 -6.89 -0.41
N ALA A 63 -14.74 -8.05 -0.79
CA ALA A 63 -15.60 -8.16 -1.97
C ALA A 63 -17.10 -8.09 -1.64
N ASN A 64 -17.45 -8.24 -0.35
CA ASN A 64 -18.83 -8.27 0.11
C ASN A 64 -19.27 -6.89 0.61
N ARG A 65 -20.59 -6.67 0.65
CA ARG A 65 -21.18 -5.45 1.20
C ARG A 65 -20.82 -5.29 2.69
N PRO A 66 -20.60 -4.05 3.18
CA PRO A 66 -20.46 -3.80 4.60
C PRO A 66 -21.68 -4.26 5.39
N GLU A 67 -21.45 -4.81 6.57
CA GLU A 67 -22.46 -5.19 7.54
C GLU A 67 -22.60 -4.09 8.61
N PRO A 68 -23.83 -3.71 9.00
CA PRO A 68 -24.04 -2.77 10.09
C PRO A 68 -23.57 -3.41 11.41
N VAL A 69 -22.91 -2.62 12.25
CA VAL A 69 -22.50 -3.02 13.60
C VAL A 69 -23.02 -2.04 14.65
N GLY A 70 -23.49 -2.55 15.78
CA GLY A 70 -23.81 -1.73 16.95
C GLY A 70 -22.56 -1.31 17.70
N THR A 71 -22.66 -0.25 18.52
CA THR A 71 -21.55 0.33 19.31
C THR A 71 -20.92 -0.60 20.34
N ALA A 72 -21.47 -1.81 20.55
CA ALA A 72 -20.97 -2.76 21.55
C ALA A 72 -19.55 -3.29 21.30
N ASN A 73 -19.02 -3.18 20.07
CA ASN A 73 -17.70 -3.72 19.70
C ASN A 73 -16.71 -2.65 19.21
N ALA A 74 -17.01 -1.35 19.39
CA ALA A 74 -16.16 -0.24 18.94
C ALA A 74 -15.15 0.23 20.00
N ALA A 75 -15.11 -0.45 21.16
CA ALA A 75 -14.19 -0.15 22.25
C ALA A 75 -13.32 -1.38 22.55
N ASP A 76 -12.17 -1.46 21.89
CA ASP A 76 -10.93 -2.11 22.36
C ASP A 76 -9.74 -1.41 21.68
#